data_AF-A0A9D2N532-F1
#
_entry.id   AF-A0A9D2N532-F1
#
_cell.length_a   1.000
_cell.length_b   1.000
_cell.length_c   1.000
_cell.angle_alpha   90.00
_cell.angle_beta   90.00
_cell.angle_gamma   90.00
#
_symmetry.space_group_name_H-M   'P 1'
#
loop_
_entity.id
_entity.type
_entity.pdbx_description
1 polymer ?
#
loop_
_entity_poly.entity_id
_entity_poly.type
_entity_poly.pdbx_seq_one_letter_code
_entity_poly.pdbx_strand_id
1 'polypeptide(L)'
;MKSLLTFSMLAELLTDMKELLSSCDCGSACSKCLKHYRNQYVHGMLDRFAALQLLEWGVDGINASPIKPEKQIKMIMPLVNILKQSGCEIITDGEIMATRRKNTKKVVVYPAMWVEPCAAGTIFVSDAYIKYAKPYAVQKILDNIQ
;
A
#
# COMPACT_ATOMS: atom_id res chain seq x y z
N MET A 1 -35.78 -20.73 -5.57
CA MET A 1 -35.27 -21.34 -4.32
C MET A 1 -33.78 -21.71 -4.41
N LYS A 2 -33.33 -22.47 -5.43
CA LYS A 2 -31.88 -22.74 -5.67
C LYS A 2 -31.03 -21.45 -5.83
N SER A 3 -31.54 -20.42 -6.51
CA SER A 3 -30.84 -19.14 -6.71
C SER A 3 -30.67 -18.28 -5.43
N LEU A 4 -31.57 -18.43 -4.46
CA LEU A 4 -31.50 -17.72 -3.17
C LEU A 4 -30.48 -18.38 -2.23
N LEU A 5 -30.42 -19.72 -2.23
CA LEU A 5 -29.43 -20.49 -1.49
C LEU A 5 -28.00 -20.26 -2.01
N THR A 6 -27.81 -20.08 -3.32
CA THR A 6 -26.48 -19.76 -3.87
C THR A 6 -26.00 -18.37 -3.50
N PHE A 7 -26.91 -17.41 -3.34
CA PHE A 7 -26.57 -16.04 -2.95
C PHE A 7 -26.17 -15.94 -1.47
N SER A 8 -26.89 -16.63 -0.57
CA SER A 8 -26.54 -16.64 0.86
C SER A 8 -25.19 -17.31 1.13
N MET A 9 -24.90 -18.42 0.45
CA MET A 9 -23.62 -19.14 0.60
C MET A 9 -22.44 -18.30 0.09
N LEU A 10 -22.62 -17.52 -0.97
CA LEU A 10 -21.59 -16.60 -1.45
C LEU A 10 -21.35 -15.47 -0.45
N ALA A 11 -22.40 -14.90 0.14
CA ALA A 11 -22.28 -13.84 1.13
C ALA A 11 -21.57 -14.31 2.41
N GLU A 12 -21.88 -15.52 2.89
CA GLU A 12 -21.19 -16.15 4.02
C GLU A 12 -19.70 -16.33 3.70
N LEU A 13 -19.37 -16.91 2.54
CA LEU A 13 -17.98 -17.11 2.13
C LEU A 13 -17.17 -15.80 2.04
N LEU A 14 -17.75 -14.74 1.49
CA LEU A 14 -17.10 -13.43 1.40
C LEU A 14 -16.88 -12.81 2.78
N THR A 15 -17.81 -13.03 3.71
CA THR A 15 -17.69 -12.59 5.11
C THR A 15 -16.55 -13.32 5.81
N ASP A 16 -16.49 -14.65 5.69
CA ASP A 16 -15.41 -15.46 6.26
C ASP A 16 -14.04 -15.06 5.70
N MET A 17 -13.96 -14.77 4.40
CA MET A 17 -12.74 -14.27 3.77
C MET A 17 -12.32 -12.91 4.34
N LYS A 18 -13.28 -11.98 4.53
CA LYS A 18 -13.01 -10.66 5.12
C LYS A 18 -12.48 -10.81 6.55
N GLU A 19 -13.07 -11.69 7.34
CA GLU A 19 -12.64 -11.98 8.71
C GLU A 19 -11.25 -12.61 8.75
N LEU A 20 -10.97 -13.60 7.90
CA LEU A 20 -9.65 -14.23 7.79
C LEU A 20 -8.54 -13.20 7.45
N LEU A 21 -8.82 -12.30 6.51
CA LEU A 21 -7.84 -11.31 6.04
C LEU A 21 -7.63 -10.19 7.06
N SER A 22 -8.67 -9.77 7.77
CA SER A 22 -8.60 -8.68 8.75
C SER A 22 -8.02 -9.11 10.10
N SER A 23 -8.42 -10.28 10.62
CA SER A 23 -8.07 -10.77 11.97
C SER A 23 -6.63 -11.29 12.13
N CYS A 24 -5.96 -11.61 11.02
CA CYS A 24 -4.56 -12.05 11.08
C CYS A 24 -3.65 -10.94 11.67
N ASP A 25 -2.49 -11.31 12.23
CA ASP A 25 -1.54 -10.39 12.87
C ASP A 25 -0.24 -10.22 12.05
N CYS A 26 -0.12 -10.87 10.89
CA CYS A 26 1.08 -10.81 10.06
C CYS A 26 1.21 -9.49 9.27
N GLY A 27 2.45 -9.13 8.91
CA GLY A 27 2.77 -7.88 8.19
C GLY A 27 2.59 -7.92 6.67
N SER A 28 2.33 -9.08 6.07
CA SER A 28 2.03 -9.24 4.64
C SER A 28 1.12 -10.44 4.41
N ALA A 29 1.68 -11.65 4.43
CA ALA A 29 0.95 -12.90 4.31
C ALA A 29 1.68 -14.03 5.05
N CYS A 30 0.91 -14.93 5.66
CA CYS A 30 1.42 -16.10 6.38
C CYS A 30 0.53 -17.32 6.07
N SER A 31 0.89 -18.49 6.62
CA SER A 31 0.15 -19.74 6.44
C SER A 31 -1.24 -19.75 7.10
N LYS A 32 -1.51 -18.79 8.00
CA LYS A 32 -2.80 -18.63 8.66
C LYS A 32 -3.78 -17.75 7.86
N CYS A 33 -3.37 -17.17 6.74
CA CYS A 33 -4.25 -16.34 5.89
C CYS A 33 -4.16 -16.74 4.41
N LEU A 34 -3.13 -16.29 3.68
CA LEU A 34 -3.05 -16.44 2.23
C LEU A 34 -2.05 -17.50 1.74
N LYS A 35 -1.02 -17.81 2.54
CA LYS A 35 0.04 -18.73 2.09
C LYS A 35 -0.40 -20.17 2.27
N HIS A 36 -0.23 -20.95 1.22
CA HIS A 36 -0.43 -22.39 1.23
C HIS A 36 0.74 -23.06 0.49
N TYR A 37 1.04 -24.32 0.78
CA TYR A 37 2.13 -25.03 0.11
C TYR A 37 1.98 -25.01 -1.42
N ARG A 38 0.75 -25.17 -1.91
CA ARG A 38 0.40 -25.15 -3.34
C ARG A 38 0.67 -23.81 -4.04
N ASN A 39 0.77 -22.69 -3.30
CA ASN A 39 1.03 -21.37 -3.88
C ASN A 39 2.41 -20.79 -3.50
N GLN A 40 3.37 -21.66 -3.11
CA GLN A 40 4.71 -21.26 -2.69
C GLN A 40 5.45 -20.35 -3.68
N TYR A 41 5.22 -20.53 -4.98
CA TYR A 41 5.84 -19.74 -6.05
C TYR A 41 5.41 -18.27 -6.07
N VAL A 42 4.26 -17.92 -5.47
CA VAL A 42 3.77 -16.53 -5.36
C VAL A 42 3.84 -15.98 -3.94
N HIS A 43 4.40 -16.69 -2.95
CA HIS A 43 4.42 -16.24 -1.55
C HIS A 43 5.01 -14.85 -1.35
N GLY A 44 6.00 -14.47 -2.17
CA GLY A 44 6.63 -13.14 -2.13
C GLY A 44 5.73 -12.00 -2.63
N MET A 45 4.67 -12.32 -3.37
CA MET A 45 3.71 -11.37 -3.95
C MET A 45 2.43 -11.23 -3.11
N LEU A 46 2.20 -12.12 -2.15
CA LEU A 46 0.97 -12.14 -1.36
C LEU A 46 0.98 -11.07 -0.26
N ASP A 47 -0.12 -10.32 -0.20
CA ASP A 47 -0.39 -9.31 0.82
C ASP A 47 -1.87 -9.36 1.22
N ARG A 48 -2.14 -9.69 2.50
CA ARG A 48 -3.51 -9.78 3.04
C ARG A 48 -4.22 -8.43 3.08
N PHE A 49 -3.48 -7.33 3.23
CA PHE A 49 -4.06 -6.00 3.26
C PHE A 49 -4.53 -5.58 1.87
N ALA A 50 -3.71 -5.86 0.84
CA ALA A 50 -4.12 -5.64 -0.55
C ALA A 50 -5.29 -6.55 -0.95
N ALA A 51 -5.27 -7.82 -0.53
CA ALA A 51 -6.38 -8.75 -0.75
C ALA A 51 -7.67 -8.27 -0.07
N LEU A 52 -7.59 -7.75 1.16
CA LEU A 52 -8.74 -7.19 1.88
C LEU A 52 -9.31 -5.97 1.15
N GLN A 53 -8.45 -5.04 0.72
CA GLN A 53 -8.88 -3.86 -0.05
C GLN A 53 -9.54 -4.25 -1.38
N LEU A 54 -9.01 -5.26 -2.08
CA LEU A 54 -9.61 -5.78 -3.31
C LEU A 54 -10.98 -6.42 -3.03
N LEU A 55 -11.11 -7.16 -1.94
CA LEU A 55 -12.37 -7.78 -1.52
C LEU A 55 -13.43 -6.71 -1.20
N GLU A 56 -13.08 -5.70 -0.39
CA GLU A 56 -13.99 -4.60 -0.05
C GLU A 56 -14.40 -3.79 -1.28
N TRP A 57 -13.48 -3.58 -2.22
CA TRP A 57 -13.81 -2.95 -3.50
C TRP A 57 -14.77 -3.81 -4.34
N GLY A 58 -14.51 -5.11 -4.45
CA GLY A 58 -15.33 -6.03 -5.25
C GLY A 58 -16.71 -6.29 -4.67
N VAL A 59 -16.87 -6.26 -3.34
CA VAL A 59 -18.14 -6.52 -2.64
C VAL A 59 -18.94 -5.24 -2.43
N ASP A 60 -18.31 -4.20 -1.90
CA ASP A 60 -18.98 -2.98 -1.44
C ASP A 60 -18.77 -1.78 -2.38
N GLY A 61 -17.89 -1.90 -3.38
CA GLY A 61 -17.48 -0.77 -4.22
C GLY A 61 -16.60 0.24 -3.50
N ILE A 62 -16.07 -0.11 -2.32
CA ILE A 62 -15.32 0.80 -1.45
C ILE A 62 -13.82 0.74 -1.80
N ASN A 63 -13.26 1.86 -2.22
CA ASN A 63 -11.82 1.99 -2.40
C ASN A 63 -11.08 2.11 -1.06
N ALA A 64 -9.81 1.69 -1.06
CA ALA A 64 -8.92 1.86 0.09
C ALA A 64 -8.92 3.31 0.58
N SER A 65 -9.04 3.53 1.89
CA SER A 65 -8.95 4.87 2.47
C SER A 65 -7.54 5.46 2.34
N PRO A 66 -7.39 6.80 2.32
CA PRO A 66 -6.08 7.45 2.36
C PRO A 66 -5.23 6.97 3.54
N ILE A 67 -3.93 6.79 3.32
CA ILE A 67 -3.01 6.39 4.39
C ILE A 67 -2.83 7.56 5.35
N LYS A 68 -3.02 7.34 6.66
CA LYS A 68 -2.84 8.38 7.67
C LYS A 68 -1.39 8.93 7.69
N PRO A 69 -1.17 10.24 7.90
CA PRO A 69 0.16 10.84 7.84
C PRO A 69 1.22 10.13 8.70
N GLU A 70 0.86 9.70 9.91
CA GLU A 70 1.78 9.02 10.83
C GLU A 70 2.26 7.68 10.25
N LYS A 71 1.38 6.98 9.52
CA LYS A 71 1.70 5.74 8.82
C LYS A 71 2.54 6.01 7.58
N GLN A 72 2.25 7.08 6.82
CA GLN A 72 3.08 7.49 5.68
C GLN A 72 4.51 7.82 6.10
N ILE A 73 4.69 8.55 7.21
CA ILE A 73 6.01 8.88 7.77
C ILE A 73 6.77 7.60 8.10
N LYS A 74 6.14 6.66 8.83
CA LYS A 74 6.74 5.35 9.14
C LYS A 74 7.15 4.57 7.90
N MET A 75 6.37 4.67 6.81
CA MET A 75 6.69 4.03 5.54
C MET A 75 7.91 4.67 4.85
N ILE A 76 8.06 6.00 4.90
CA ILE A 76 9.17 6.71 4.24
C ILE A 76 10.49 6.57 5.02
N MET A 77 10.45 6.44 6.34
CA MET A 77 11.66 6.39 7.19
C MET A 77 12.77 5.44 6.70
N PRO A 78 12.49 4.20 6.25
CA PRO A 78 13.50 3.30 5.69
C PRO A 78 14.22 3.83 4.43
N LEU A 79 13.67 4.83 3.74
CA LEU A 79 14.24 5.42 2.51
C LEU A 79 15.06 6.68 2.78
N VAL A 80 14.92 7.30 3.95
CA VAL A 80 15.50 8.63 4.27
C VAL A 80 17.02 8.64 4.08
N ASN A 81 17.72 7.63 4.58
CA ASN A 81 19.19 7.57 4.47
C ASN A 81 19.65 7.45 3.00
N ILE A 82 18.94 6.67 2.18
CA ILE A 82 19.28 6.45 0.76
C ILE A 82 19.01 7.73 -0.03
N LEU A 83 17.89 8.40 0.24
CA LEU A 83 17.54 9.69 -0.36
C LEU A 83 18.58 10.76 0.00
N LYS A 84 19.00 10.80 1.27
CA LYS A 84 20.03 11.74 1.75
C LYS A 84 21.37 11.53 1.03
N GLN A 85 21.81 10.29 0.87
CA GLN A 85 23.02 9.96 0.09
C GLN A 85 22.92 10.41 -1.39
N SER A 86 21.69 10.52 -1.92
CA SER A 86 21.41 10.99 -3.27
C SER A 86 21.20 12.52 -3.37
N GLY A 87 21.43 13.24 -2.25
CA GLY A 87 21.28 14.69 -2.14
C GLY A 87 19.83 15.18 -1.98
N CYS A 88 18.91 14.29 -1.58
CA CYS A 88 17.51 14.60 -1.30
C CYS A 88 17.24 14.49 0.21
N GLU A 89 16.90 15.60 0.86
CA GLU A 89 16.55 15.61 2.28
C GLU A 89 15.05 15.42 2.47
N ILE A 90 14.67 14.64 3.48
CA ILE A 90 13.27 14.43 3.88
C ILE A 90 13.06 15.09 5.24
N ILE A 91 12.08 15.98 5.31
CA ILE A 91 11.62 16.61 6.55
C ILE A 91 10.20 16.11 6.83
N THR A 92 9.94 15.73 8.07
CA THR A 92 8.62 15.25 8.51
C THR A 92 8.12 16.09 9.68
N ASP A 93 7.16 16.97 9.42
CA ASP A 93 6.48 17.80 10.42
C ASP A 93 4.97 17.80 10.14
N GLY A 94 4.30 16.71 10.52
CA GLY A 94 2.92 16.40 10.13
C GLY A 94 2.76 15.98 8.66
N GLU A 95 3.53 16.57 7.75
CA GLU A 95 3.63 16.23 6.34
C GLU A 95 5.05 15.80 5.95
N ILE A 96 5.19 15.11 4.82
CA ILE A 96 6.50 14.69 4.30
C ILE A 96 6.91 15.66 3.20
N MET A 97 8.01 16.37 3.42
CA MET A 97 8.58 17.30 2.45
C MET A 97 9.92 16.75 1.98
N ALA A 98 10.08 16.62 0.66
CA ALA A 98 11.34 16.27 0.05
C ALA A 98 11.98 17.53 -0.55
N THR A 99 13.25 17.77 -0.23
CA THR A 99 14.02 18.92 -0.71
C THR A 99 15.29 18.47 -1.41
N ARG A 100 15.52 18.99 -2.63
CA ARG A 100 16.76 18.79 -3.38
C ARG A 100 17.17 20.12 -4.02
N ARG A 101 18.37 20.61 -3.70
CA ARG A 101 18.87 21.93 -4.12
C ARG A 101 17.93 23.07 -3.70
N LYS A 102 17.18 23.65 -4.63
CA LYS A 102 16.21 24.75 -4.39
C LYS A 102 14.75 24.31 -4.56
N ASN A 103 14.52 23.04 -4.86
CA ASN A 103 13.19 22.50 -5.11
C ASN A 103 12.72 21.71 -3.89
N THR A 104 11.51 22.04 -3.44
CA THR A 104 10.84 21.33 -2.35
C THR A 104 9.47 20.88 -2.85
N LYS A 105 9.16 19.60 -2.67
CA LYS A 105 7.86 19.03 -3.03
C LYS A 105 7.32 18.20 -1.88
N LYS A 106 6.00 18.21 -1.75
CA LYS A 106 5.29 17.33 -0.83
C LYS A 106 5.39 15.90 -1.33
N VAL A 107 5.60 14.93 -0.43
CA VAL A 107 5.53 13.50 -0.76
C VAL A 107 4.29 12.92 -0.10
N VAL A 108 3.47 12.23 -0.87
CA VAL A 108 2.28 11.54 -0.37
C VAL A 108 2.38 10.07 -0.72
N VAL A 109 2.27 9.22 0.30
CA VAL A 109 2.16 7.78 0.11
C VAL A 109 0.70 7.40 -0.05
N TYR A 110 0.36 6.76 -1.16
CA TYR A 110 -1.01 6.35 -1.46
C TYR A 110 -1.15 4.82 -1.50
N PRO A 111 -2.35 4.26 -1.20
CA PRO A 111 -2.59 2.83 -1.33
C PRO A 111 -2.43 2.36 -2.77
N ALA A 112 -1.69 1.27 -3.01
CA ALA A 112 -1.44 0.71 -4.34
C ALA A 112 -2.71 0.34 -5.14
N MET A 113 -3.85 0.21 -4.46
CA MET A 113 -5.16 0.00 -5.07
C MET A 113 -5.70 1.20 -5.83
N TRP A 114 -5.13 2.39 -5.64
CA TRP A 114 -5.58 3.59 -6.36
C TRP A 114 -4.91 3.68 -7.72
N VAL A 115 -5.63 4.30 -8.67
CA VAL A 115 -4.99 4.95 -9.81
C VAL A 115 -4.07 6.05 -9.26
N GLU A 116 -2.85 6.14 -9.76
CA GLU A 116 -1.87 7.12 -9.27
C GLU A 116 -2.45 8.54 -9.30
N PRO A 117 -2.58 9.22 -8.15
CA PRO A 117 -3.06 10.59 -8.11
C PRO A 117 -2.06 11.57 -8.72
N CYS A 118 -2.55 12.71 -9.18
CA CYS A 118 -1.71 13.79 -9.71
C CYS A 118 -2.12 15.13 -9.10
N ALA A 119 -1.13 15.88 -8.61
CA ALA A 119 -1.30 17.24 -8.08
C ALA A 119 0.02 18.00 -8.23
N ALA A 120 -0.07 19.29 -8.58
CA ALA A 120 1.11 20.15 -8.70
C ALA A 120 1.87 20.23 -7.37
N GLY A 121 3.20 20.21 -7.43
CA GLY A 121 4.06 20.28 -6.25
C GLY A 121 4.03 19.04 -5.33
N THR A 122 3.35 17.96 -5.73
CA THR A 122 3.26 16.73 -4.95
C THR A 122 3.83 15.54 -5.72
N ILE A 123 4.66 14.75 -5.05
CA ILE A 123 5.19 13.47 -5.52
C ILE A 123 4.35 12.37 -4.87
N PHE A 124 3.63 11.60 -5.69
CA PHE A 124 2.87 10.45 -5.21
C PHE A 124 3.72 9.19 -5.32
N VAL A 125 3.78 8.42 -4.23
CA VAL A 125 4.52 7.16 -4.15
C VAL A 125 3.57 6.07 -3.65
N SER A 126 3.47 4.96 -4.38
CA SER A 126 2.66 3.83 -3.94
C SER A 126 3.27 3.16 -2.70
N ASP A 127 2.43 2.77 -1.74
CA ASP A 127 2.87 1.99 -0.58
C ASP A 127 3.49 0.63 -0.97
N ALA A 128 3.05 0.03 -2.07
CA ALA A 128 3.65 -1.20 -2.62
C ALA A 128 5.09 -0.99 -3.06
N TYR A 129 5.44 0.16 -3.67
CA TYR A 129 6.84 0.46 -4.00
C TYR A 129 7.69 0.55 -2.75
N ILE A 130 7.21 1.21 -1.70
CA ILE A 130 7.95 1.31 -0.45
C ILE A 130 8.13 -0.07 0.20
N LYS A 131 7.08 -0.90 0.18
CA LYS A 131 7.06 -2.19 0.85
C LYS A 131 7.88 -3.26 0.12
N TYR A 132 7.80 -3.32 -1.20
CA TYR A 132 8.31 -4.42 -2.01
C TYR A 132 9.38 -4.03 -3.02
N ALA A 133 9.47 -2.75 -3.40
CA ALA A 133 10.38 -2.29 -4.44
C ALA A 133 11.02 -0.93 -4.10
N LYS A 134 11.70 -0.88 -2.94
CA LYS A 134 12.32 0.36 -2.41
C LYS A 134 13.15 1.14 -3.43
N PRO A 135 13.95 0.51 -4.31
CA PRO A 135 14.68 1.25 -5.35
C PRO A 135 13.75 2.08 -6.26
N TYR A 136 12.59 1.55 -6.63
CA TYR A 136 11.59 2.28 -7.43
C TYR A 136 10.94 3.41 -6.63
N ALA A 137 10.69 3.24 -5.34
CA ALA A 137 10.21 4.34 -4.48
C ALA A 137 11.22 5.49 -4.41
N VAL A 138 12.51 5.18 -4.23
CA VAL A 138 13.60 6.17 -4.20
C VAL A 138 13.71 6.88 -5.56
N GLN A 139 13.74 6.11 -6.65
CA GLN A 139 13.84 6.66 -7.99
C GLN A 139 12.64 7.57 -8.32
N LYS A 140 11.42 7.16 -7.97
CA LYS A 140 10.21 7.98 -8.14
C LYS A 140 10.36 9.34 -7.47
N ILE A 141 10.90 9.39 -6.25
CA ILE A 141 11.12 10.66 -5.54
C ILE A 141 12.21 11.49 -6.23
N LEU A 142 13.35 10.89 -6.59
CA LEU A 142 14.47 11.61 -7.19
C LEU A 142 14.19 12.15 -8.59
N ASP A 143 13.41 11.43 -9.39
CA ASP A 143 13.04 11.84 -10.75
C ASP A 143 12.02 12.98 -10.74
N ASN A 144 11.16 13.03 -9.71
CA ASN A 144 10.08 14.00 -9.64
C ASN A 144 10.40 15.24 -8.80
N ILE A 145 11.56 15.29 -8.11
CA ILE A 145 12.00 16.46 -7.33
C ILE A 145 12.89 17.44 -8.11
N GLN A 146 13.17 17.14 -9.39
CA GLN A 146 14.06 17.94 -10.24
C GLN A 146 13.73 19.43 -10.27
#